data_AF-A0A2U8SZA0-F1
#
_entry.id   AF-A0A2U8SZA0-F1
#
_cell.length_a   1.000
_cell.length_b   1.000
_cell.length_c   1.000
_cell.angle_alpha   90.00
_cell.angle_beta   90.00
_cell.angle_gamma   90.00
#
_symmetry.space_group_name_H-M   'P 1'
#
loop_
_entity.id
_entity.type
_entity.pdbx_description
1 polymer ?
#
loop_
_entity_poly.entity_id
_entity_poly.type
_entity_poly.pdbx_seq_one_letter_code
_entity_poly.pdbx_strand_id
1 'polypeptide(L)'
;MFQVNIWICAGLLLSLPHFTYQLCTDGTPKQCTDAEFAPGANLAGEGFDITKMERKGAFVLDMNQWKRKDKTCILCTNPFLENKKQKLPLTVVDWRAKPSCSAKVSTKLHKSSESLVGSCSSNSVLHRFTEIKGGHTTEPDLLFSADKNPEAYKEWLSTLPQNPDIVSYSLESLHELLPTTTKVRKDLRSAISHYILEKGLLRNCTDHCKAGIRTDSRDPCVCQCHNDPAVNQDCCPTRKGMARVIITVQRASGLWGDHTTGTDGYVKVIFNKLEVRRSPVIYNNNNPHWGMVVDLGSEDISSAKLRFEVWDEDNKWDDDLLGACEPLLTAGVKADLCNMNHGQLFYKLDVQCAPSLSGKSCTDYKPSPMNSSLKKFYVSRHARPIPEAILSEMGVFVDKSSSWKNQSVAAESPKYDVILV
;
A
#
# COMPACT_ATOMS: atom_id res chain seq x y z
N MET A 1 -24.65 -18.52 82.90
CA MET A 1 -25.49 -17.57 82.14
C MET A 1 -25.15 -17.74 80.67
N PHE A 2 -25.88 -18.61 79.97
CA PHE A 2 -25.70 -18.84 78.53
C PHE A 2 -26.57 -17.82 77.78
N GLN A 3 -25.94 -16.87 77.08
CA GLN A 3 -26.64 -15.97 76.16
C GLN A 3 -26.66 -16.60 74.77
N VAL A 4 -27.85 -17.03 74.38
CA VAL A 4 -28.22 -17.43 73.03
C VAL A 4 -28.37 -16.16 72.19
N ASN A 5 -27.55 -16.00 71.16
CA ASN A 5 -27.81 -15.00 70.11
C ASN A 5 -28.22 -15.74 68.84
N ILE A 6 -29.54 -15.74 68.59
CA ILE A 6 -30.16 -16.16 67.35
C ILE A 6 -29.96 -15.02 66.35
N TRP A 7 -29.19 -15.26 65.29
CA TRP A 7 -29.12 -14.39 64.13
C TRP A 7 -30.02 -14.96 63.03
N ILE A 8 -31.16 -14.31 62.82
CA ILE A 8 -32.00 -14.49 61.63
C ILE A 8 -31.38 -13.61 60.56
N CYS A 9 -30.63 -14.21 59.63
CA CYS A 9 -30.30 -13.56 58.36
C CYS A 9 -31.22 -14.14 57.28
N ALA A 10 -32.17 -13.31 56.84
CA ALA A 10 -33.02 -13.56 55.70
C ALA A 10 -32.16 -13.92 54.48
N GLY A 11 -32.45 -15.07 53.86
CA GLY A 11 -31.77 -15.52 52.66
C GLY A 11 -31.99 -14.54 51.52
N LEU A 12 -30.96 -13.77 51.18
CA LEU A 12 -30.83 -13.19 49.84
C LEU A 12 -30.66 -14.38 48.89
N LEU A 13 -31.73 -14.73 48.17
CA LEU A 13 -31.62 -15.55 46.96
C LEU A 13 -30.81 -14.72 45.94
N LEU A 14 -29.48 -14.82 46.03
CA LEU A 14 -28.57 -14.48 44.94
C LEU A 14 -28.96 -15.42 43.79
N SER A 15 -29.78 -14.91 42.88
CA SER A 15 -29.97 -15.50 41.57
C SER A 15 -28.60 -15.53 40.92
N LEU A 16 -27.97 -16.71 40.94
CA LEU A 16 -26.83 -17.00 40.08
C LEU A 16 -27.23 -16.57 38.66
N PRO A 17 -26.40 -15.79 37.96
CA PRO A 17 -26.68 -15.46 36.58
C PRO A 17 -26.89 -16.78 35.86
N HIS A 18 -28.10 -16.98 35.33
CA HIS A 18 -28.37 -18.15 34.53
C HIS A 18 -27.44 -18.02 33.33
N PHE A 19 -26.37 -18.80 33.32
CA PHE A 19 -25.59 -19.00 32.10
C PHE A 19 -26.56 -19.65 31.12
N THR A 20 -27.18 -18.83 30.28
CA THR A 20 -28.06 -19.28 29.21
C THR A 20 -27.17 -19.93 28.17
N TYR A 21 -26.88 -21.22 28.38
CA TYR A 21 -26.20 -22.01 27.38
C TYR A 21 -27.14 -22.17 26.18
N GLN A 22 -26.57 -21.96 25.00
CA GLN A 22 -27.26 -22.35 23.79
C GLN A 22 -27.57 -23.84 23.87
N LEU A 23 -28.85 -24.18 23.71
CA LEU A 23 -29.33 -25.54 23.67
C LEU A 23 -29.99 -25.79 22.32
N CYS A 24 -29.53 -26.82 21.63
CA CYS A 24 -30.13 -27.30 20.39
C CYS A 24 -30.84 -28.62 20.66
N THR A 25 -32.11 -28.70 20.27
CA THR A 25 -32.97 -29.87 20.47
C THR A 25 -33.81 -30.16 19.24
N ASP A 26 -34.31 -31.38 19.14
CA ASP A 26 -35.30 -31.72 18.11
C ASP A 26 -36.65 -31.05 18.42
N GLY A 27 -37.18 -30.31 17.44
CA GLY A 27 -38.46 -29.62 17.52
C GLY A 27 -39.61 -30.47 16.98
N THR A 28 -40.81 -30.27 17.53
CA THR A 28 -42.03 -30.87 16.99
C THR A 28 -42.38 -30.23 15.62
N PRO A 29 -43.14 -30.92 14.74
CA PRO A 29 -43.51 -30.37 13.43
C PRO A 29 -44.17 -28.99 13.47
N LYS A 30 -44.97 -28.71 14.50
CA LYS A 30 -45.59 -27.39 14.71
C LYS A 30 -44.55 -26.34 15.07
N GLN A 31 -43.72 -26.59 16.08
CA GLN A 31 -42.65 -25.67 16.50
C GLN A 31 -41.69 -25.34 15.35
N CYS A 32 -41.35 -26.33 14.53
CA CYS A 32 -40.47 -26.14 13.38
C CYS A 32 -41.07 -25.29 12.25
N THR A 33 -42.39 -25.35 12.09
CA THR A 33 -43.10 -24.52 11.11
C THR A 33 -43.16 -23.07 11.58
N ASP A 34 -43.44 -22.86 12.86
CA ASP A 34 -43.59 -21.53 13.48
C ASP A 34 -42.23 -20.82 13.71
N ALA A 35 -41.13 -21.58 13.84
CA ALA A 35 -39.81 -21.01 14.09
C ALA A 35 -39.18 -20.35 12.85
N GLU A 36 -38.55 -19.20 13.06
CA GLU A 36 -37.68 -18.52 12.07
C GLU A 36 -36.30 -19.17 12.00
N PHE A 37 -35.57 -18.93 10.91
CA PHE A 37 -34.17 -19.35 10.81
C PHE A 37 -33.27 -18.54 11.74
N ALA A 38 -32.22 -19.17 12.26
CA ALA A 38 -31.18 -18.45 12.97
C ALA A 38 -30.43 -17.49 12.02
N PRO A 39 -30.23 -16.21 12.38
CA PRO A 39 -29.50 -15.26 11.54
C PRO A 39 -28.10 -15.78 11.17
N GLY A 40 -27.72 -15.60 9.90
CA GLY A 40 -26.43 -16.04 9.37
C GLY A 40 -26.31 -17.54 9.11
N ALA A 41 -27.31 -18.37 9.44
CA ALA A 41 -27.25 -19.81 9.19
C ALA A 41 -27.21 -20.19 7.71
N ASN A 42 -27.54 -19.25 6.81
CA ASN A 42 -27.50 -19.41 5.36
C ASN A 42 -26.19 -18.91 4.71
N LEU A 43 -25.23 -18.39 5.48
CA LEU A 43 -23.97 -17.85 4.95
C LEU A 43 -22.99 -18.95 4.51
N ALA A 44 -23.20 -20.20 4.94
CA ALA A 44 -22.37 -21.33 4.53
C ALA A 44 -22.73 -21.81 3.13
N GLY A 45 -21.74 -22.32 2.40
CA GLY A 45 -21.95 -22.89 1.06
C GLY A 45 -22.01 -21.87 -0.08
N GLU A 46 -21.72 -20.59 0.20
CA GLU A 46 -21.49 -19.60 -0.86
C GLU A 46 -20.14 -19.85 -1.56
N GLY A 47 -20.14 -19.78 -2.89
CA GLY A 47 -18.93 -19.89 -3.71
C GLY A 47 -17.99 -18.72 -3.47
N PHE A 48 -16.69 -19.01 -3.46
CA PHE A 48 -15.65 -18.02 -3.15
C PHE A 48 -14.51 -18.09 -4.17
N ASP A 49 -14.07 -16.92 -4.65
CA ASP A 49 -12.90 -16.78 -5.51
C ASP A 49 -11.66 -16.49 -4.69
N ILE A 50 -10.82 -17.50 -4.47
CA ILE A 50 -9.58 -17.35 -3.71
C ILE A 50 -8.58 -16.40 -4.38
N THR A 51 -8.66 -16.19 -5.70
CA THR A 51 -7.72 -15.32 -6.42
C THR A 51 -8.04 -13.84 -6.24
N LYS A 52 -9.29 -13.54 -5.91
CA LYS A 52 -9.78 -12.16 -5.67
C LYS A 52 -10.14 -11.90 -4.22
N MET A 53 -10.22 -12.95 -3.40
CA MET A 53 -10.77 -12.92 -2.04
C MET A 53 -12.22 -12.39 -2.02
N GLU A 54 -13.03 -12.80 -3.00
CA GLU A 54 -14.38 -12.30 -3.22
C GLU A 54 -15.41 -13.43 -3.23
N ARG A 55 -16.58 -13.17 -2.63
CA ARG A 55 -17.73 -14.07 -2.72
C ARG A 55 -18.37 -13.99 -4.11
N LYS A 56 -18.88 -15.11 -4.62
CA LYS A 56 -19.48 -15.21 -5.96
C LYS A 56 -21.00 -15.00 -5.99
N GLY A 57 -21.68 -15.00 -4.84
CA GLY A 57 -23.15 -14.92 -4.79
C GLY A 57 -23.88 -16.17 -5.30
N ALA A 58 -23.15 -17.25 -5.60
CA ALA A 58 -23.70 -18.54 -6.04
C ALA A 58 -23.53 -19.57 -4.92
N PHE A 59 -24.57 -20.34 -4.62
CA PHE A 59 -24.57 -21.28 -3.49
C PHE A 59 -24.55 -22.72 -4.00
N VAL A 60 -23.62 -23.51 -3.45
CA VAL A 60 -23.42 -24.92 -3.84
C VAL A 60 -24.04 -25.90 -2.84
N LEU A 61 -24.47 -25.39 -1.69
CA LEU A 61 -25.24 -26.11 -0.68
C LEU A 61 -26.63 -25.49 -0.56
N ASP A 62 -27.66 -26.33 -0.49
CA ASP A 62 -29.02 -25.88 -0.25
C ASP A 62 -29.25 -25.65 1.25
N MET A 63 -29.10 -24.40 1.68
CA MET A 63 -29.29 -23.97 3.07
C MET A 63 -30.77 -23.74 3.42
N ASN A 64 -31.72 -23.97 2.51
CA ASN A 64 -33.15 -23.79 2.77
C ASN A 64 -33.81 -25.05 3.32
N GLN A 65 -33.17 -26.22 3.21
CA GLN A 65 -33.70 -27.46 3.75
C GLN A 65 -33.49 -27.54 5.25
N TRP A 66 -34.58 -27.53 6.00
CA TRP A 66 -34.59 -27.63 7.48
C TRP A 66 -35.42 -28.82 8.00
N LYS A 67 -36.31 -29.37 7.15
CA LYS A 67 -37.32 -30.36 7.53
C LYS A 67 -36.80 -31.78 7.30
N ARG A 68 -36.81 -32.61 8.34
CA ARG A 68 -36.52 -34.05 8.27
C ARG A 68 -37.71 -34.83 7.69
N LYS A 69 -37.51 -36.11 7.37
CA LYS A 69 -38.55 -37.00 6.80
C LYS A 69 -39.78 -37.12 7.70
N ASP A 70 -39.59 -37.11 9.01
CA ASP A 70 -40.65 -37.14 10.05
C ASP A 70 -41.28 -35.77 10.32
N LYS A 71 -40.95 -34.76 9.52
CA LYS A 71 -41.38 -33.36 9.64
C LYS A 71 -40.82 -32.61 10.85
N THR A 72 -39.87 -33.19 11.59
CA THR A 72 -39.14 -32.51 12.67
C THR A 72 -37.98 -31.66 12.12
N CYS A 73 -37.33 -30.89 12.99
CA CYS A 73 -36.18 -30.05 12.67
C CYS A 73 -35.30 -29.85 13.91
N ILE A 74 -34.11 -29.28 13.73
CA ILE A 74 -33.27 -28.82 14.84
C ILE A 74 -33.67 -27.39 15.20
N LEU A 75 -34.00 -27.16 16.47
CA LEU A 75 -34.26 -25.85 17.06
C LEU A 75 -33.17 -25.52 18.06
N CYS A 76 -32.56 -24.33 17.93
CA CYS A 76 -31.57 -23.83 18.87
C CYS A 76 -32.06 -22.54 19.53
N THR A 77 -31.81 -22.41 20.82
CA THR A 77 -32.08 -21.20 21.61
C THR A 77 -31.02 -20.15 21.32
N ASN A 78 -31.39 -18.96 20.86
CA ASN A 78 -30.44 -17.88 20.59
C ASN A 78 -30.34 -16.88 21.76
N PRO A 79 -29.25 -16.87 22.55
CA PRO A 79 -29.13 -16.00 23.72
C PRO A 79 -29.01 -14.50 23.36
N PHE A 80 -28.69 -14.15 22.10
CA PHE A 80 -28.61 -12.75 21.66
C PHE A 80 -29.93 -12.18 21.15
N LEU A 81 -30.95 -13.02 21.01
CA LEU A 81 -32.29 -12.64 20.57
C LEU A 81 -33.32 -13.17 21.57
N GLU A 82 -33.18 -12.76 22.83
CA GLU A 82 -34.11 -13.05 23.92
C GLU A 82 -34.41 -14.56 24.12
N ASN A 83 -33.42 -15.43 23.85
CA ASN A 83 -33.58 -16.88 23.91
C ASN A 83 -34.67 -17.42 22.97
N LYS A 84 -34.95 -16.72 21.86
CA LYS A 84 -35.87 -17.20 20.83
C LYS A 84 -35.39 -18.54 20.27
N LYS A 85 -36.32 -19.49 20.11
CA LYS A 85 -36.04 -20.77 19.43
C LYS A 85 -36.04 -20.54 17.93
N GLN A 86 -34.90 -20.80 17.30
CA GLN A 86 -34.70 -20.61 15.87
C GLN A 86 -34.30 -21.94 15.22
N LYS A 87 -34.82 -22.20 14.02
CA LYS A 87 -34.52 -23.41 13.27
C LYS A 87 -33.22 -23.28 12.48
N LEU A 88 -32.58 -24.41 12.27
CA LEU A 88 -31.36 -24.50 11.48
C LEU A 88 -31.56 -25.31 10.19
N PRO A 89 -30.80 -25.01 9.13
CA PRO A 89 -30.67 -25.90 7.98
C PRO A 89 -30.13 -27.28 8.39
N LEU A 90 -30.54 -28.33 7.69
CA LEU A 90 -30.11 -29.72 7.95
C LEU A 90 -28.60 -29.92 7.82
N THR A 91 -27.95 -29.10 7.01
CA THR A 91 -26.50 -29.11 6.76
C THR A 91 -25.68 -28.48 7.88
N VAL A 92 -26.33 -27.73 8.80
CA VAL A 92 -25.65 -27.07 9.92
C VAL A 92 -25.60 -28.01 11.12
N VAL A 93 -24.38 -28.42 11.49
CA VAL A 93 -24.15 -29.42 12.54
C VAL A 93 -23.67 -28.85 13.87
N ASP A 94 -23.00 -27.69 13.88
CA ASP A 94 -22.38 -27.10 15.07
C ASP A 94 -22.59 -25.58 15.13
N TRP A 95 -23.85 -25.16 15.11
CA TRP A 95 -24.18 -23.75 15.33
C TRP A 95 -23.82 -23.38 16.77
N ARG A 96 -23.14 -22.25 17.01
CA ARG A 96 -22.77 -21.76 18.34
C ARG A 96 -22.81 -20.24 18.43
N ALA A 97 -23.47 -19.71 19.44
CA ALA A 97 -23.58 -18.31 19.78
C ALA A 97 -22.46 -17.98 20.79
N LYS A 98 -21.56 -17.06 20.44
CA LYS A 98 -20.38 -16.71 21.26
C LYS A 98 -20.52 -15.30 21.86
N PRO A 99 -20.56 -15.12 23.19
CA PRO A 99 -20.84 -13.81 23.83
C PRO A 99 -19.61 -12.91 23.98
N SER A 100 -18.56 -13.13 23.21
CA SER A 100 -17.30 -12.41 23.38
C SER A 100 -17.14 -11.32 22.33
N CYS A 101 -17.34 -10.07 22.73
CA CYS A 101 -16.87 -8.90 22.01
C CYS A 101 -16.11 -8.01 23.00
N SER A 102 -14.89 -7.61 22.64
CA SER A 102 -14.12 -6.62 23.39
C SER A 102 -13.73 -5.50 22.43
N ALA A 103 -13.93 -4.25 22.84
CA ALA A 103 -13.50 -3.08 22.08
C ALA A 103 -11.97 -3.01 22.05
N LYS A 104 -11.36 -3.69 21.08
CA LYS A 104 -9.92 -3.78 20.88
C LYS A 104 -9.59 -3.57 19.41
N VAL A 105 -8.56 -2.78 19.16
CA VAL A 105 -8.02 -2.57 17.81
C VAL A 105 -6.70 -3.34 17.72
N SER A 106 -6.58 -4.23 16.74
CA SER A 106 -5.33 -4.90 16.40
C SER A 106 -4.66 -4.17 15.24
N THR A 107 -3.33 -4.05 15.28
CA THR A 107 -2.55 -3.39 14.24
C THR A 107 -1.48 -4.34 13.72
N LYS A 108 -1.23 -4.29 12.41
CA LYS A 108 -0.19 -5.08 11.75
C LYS A 108 0.47 -4.26 10.66
N LEU A 109 1.80 -4.27 10.62
CA LEU A 109 2.58 -3.59 9.59
C LEU A 109 2.94 -4.56 8.47
N HIS A 110 2.51 -4.24 7.25
CA HIS A 110 2.83 -4.97 6.04
C HIS A 110 3.78 -4.15 5.18
N LYS A 111 4.97 -4.69 4.90
CA LYS A 111 6.01 -4.00 4.11
C LYS A 111 5.93 -4.29 2.61
N SER A 112 5.14 -5.27 2.21
CA SER A 112 4.94 -5.66 0.81
C SER A 112 3.50 -6.11 0.57
N SER A 113 3.05 -6.03 -0.68
CA SER A 113 1.74 -6.55 -1.09
C SER A 113 1.62 -8.06 -0.85
N GLU A 114 2.70 -8.80 -1.03
CA GLU A 114 2.76 -10.24 -0.75
C GLU A 114 2.44 -10.52 0.73
N SER A 115 3.05 -9.76 1.64
CA SER A 115 2.77 -9.89 3.07
C SER A 115 1.34 -9.50 3.44
N LEU A 116 0.71 -8.59 2.69
CA LEU A 116 -0.66 -8.12 2.90
C LEU A 116 -1.69 -9.14 2.38
N VAL A 117 -1.45 -9.71 1.20
CA VAL A 117 -2.28 -10.80 0.65
C VAL A 117 -2.20 -12.03 1.56
N GLY A 118 -1.02 -12.33 2.12
CA GLY A 118 -0.85 -13.40 3.10
C GLY A 118 -1.61 -13.19 4.42
N SER A 119 -2.13 -11.98 4.69
CA SER A 119 -3.03 -11.70 5.83
C SER A 119 -4.50 -11.61 5.45
N CYS A 120 -4.89 -12.06 4.26
CA CYS A 120 -6.29 -12.10 3.79
C CYS A 120 -6.99 -10.73 3.80
N SER A 121 -6.33 -9.67 3.33
CA SER A 121 -6.92 -8.35 3.14
C SER A 121 -7.04 -8.00 1.67
N SER A 122 -8.05 -7.20 1.30
CA SER A 122 -8.31 -6.79 -0.07
C SER A 122 -7.10 -6.06 -0.69
N ASN A 123 -6.93 -6.23 -2.00
CA ASN A 123 -5.69 -5.94 -2.72
C ASN A 123 -5.62 -4.49 -3.26
N SER A 124 -6.36 -3.54 -2.67
CA SER A 124 -6.47 -2.17 -3.15
C SER A 124 -6.28 -1.16 -2.03
N VAL A 125 -5.07 -0.61 -1.92
CA VAL A 125 -4.81 0.54 -1.05
C VAL A 125 -4.19 1.63 -1.91
N LEU A 126 -5.00 2.61 -2.31
CA LEU A 126 -4.46 3.85 -2.83
C LEU A 126 -4.08 4.79 -1.68
N HIS A 127 -4.85 4.84 -0.59
CA HIS A 127 -4.45 5.48 0.68
C HIS A 127 -5.14 4.88 1.91
N ARG A 128 -6.38 4.39 1.77
CA ARG A 128 -7.11 3.67 2.80
C ARG A 128 -8.18 2.79 2.16
N PHE A 129 -8.38 1.60 2.73
CA PHE A 129 -9.49 0.71 2.42
C PHE A 129 -10.16 0.37 3.74
N THR A 130 -11.47 0.56 3.81
CA THR A 130 -12.28 0.22 4.97
C THR A 130 -13.32 -0.78 4.53
N GLU A 131 -13.45 -1.86 5.30
CA GLU A 131 -14.48 -2.87 5.12
C GLU A 131 -15.14 -3.15 6.47
N ILE A 132 -16.47 -3.08 6.49
CA ILE A 132 -17.29 -3.37 7.65
C ILE A 132 -18.06 -4.65 7.32
N LYS A 133 -17.91 -5.68 8.17
CA LYS A 133 -18.60 -6.97 8.03
C LYS A 133 -19.71 -7.08 9.06
N GLY A 134 -20.93 -7.31 8.58
CA GLY A 134 -22.11 -7.46 9.40
C GLY A 134 -22.57 -6.17 10.05
N GLY A 135 -23.68 -6.28 10.79
CA GLY A 135 -24.38 -5.17 11.39
C GLY A 135 -25.02 -4.26 10.33
N HIS A 136 -25.70 -3.24 10.81
CA HIS A 136 -26.24 -2.17 9.99
C HIS A 136 -25.60 -0.86 10.44
N THR A 137 -25.09 -0.09 9.48
CA THR A 137 -24.58 1.26 9.73
C THR A 137 -24.65 2.07 8.44
N THR A 138 -24.96 3.35 8.58
CA THR A 138 -24.87 4.35 7.50
C THR A 138 -23.49 4.97 7.42
N GLU A 139 -22.64 4.74 8.43
CA GLU A 139 -21.31 5.32 8.50
C GLU A 139 -20.33 4.56 7.60
N PRO A 140 -19.57 5.25 6.74
CA PRO A 140 -18.60 4.60 5.85
C PRO A 140 -17.38 4.05 6.60
N ASP A 141 -17.15 4.49 7.84
CA ASP A 141 -16.05 4.00 8.68
C ASP A 141 -16.33 4.15 10.18
N LEU A 142 -16.14 3.07 10.95
CA LEU A 142 -16.37 3.04 12.41
C LEU A 142 -15.12 3.30 13.26
N LEU A 143 -13.89 3.29 12.72
CA LEU A 143 -12.63 3.61 13.44
C LEU A 143 -11.92 4.97 13.13
N PHE A 144 -11.77 5.41 11.88
CA PHE A 144 -10.92 6.56 11.52
C PHE A 144 -11.63 7.71 10.73
N SER A 145 -12.67 8.37 11.24
CA SER A 145 -13.27 9.57 10.59
C SER A 145 -13.34 10.74 11.57
N ALA A 146 -13.15 11.96 11.08
CA ALA A 146 -13.14 13.19 11.88
C ALA A 146 -14.55 13.62 12.31
N ASP A 147 -15.56 13.32 11.50
CA ASP A 147 -16.95 13.76 11.69
C ASP A 147 -17.84 12.72 12.40
N LYS A 148 -17.25 11.92 13.29
CA LYS A 148 -17.94 10.74 13.85
C LYS A 148 -18.95 11.06 14.92
N ASN A 149 -20.12 10.42 14.80
CA ASN A 149 -20.96 10.14 15.95
C ASN A 149 -20.31 9.04 16.82
N PRO A 150 -19.91 9.34 18.08
CA PRO A 150 -19.33 8.34 18.99
C PRO A 150 -20.26 7.14 19.27
N GLU A 151 -21.57 7.29 19.02
CA GLU A 151 -22.58 6.25 19.24
C GLU A 151 -22.66 5.24 18.09
N ALA A 152 -22.20 5.59 16.89
CA ALA A 152 -22.34 4.75 15.69
C ALA A 152 -21.73 3.34 15.85
N TYR A 153 -20.63 3.20 16.58
CA TYR A 153 -20.06 1.88 16.89
C TYR A 153 -21.00 1.05 17.76
N LYS A 154 -21.63 1.65 18.77
CA LYS A 154 -22.55 0.96 19.68
C LYS A 154 -23.85 0.59 18.97
N GLU A 155 -24.36 1.46 18.10
CA GLU A 155 -25.51 1.18 17.25
C GLU A 155 -25.23 0.05 16.27
N TRP A 156 -24.09 0.09 15.58
CA TRP A 156 -23.66 -1.03 14.74
C TRP A 156 -23.56 -2.34 15.54
N LEU A 157 -22.91 -2.30 16.70
CA LEU A 157 -22.71 -3.47 17.56
C LEU A 157 -24.03 -4.10 18.01
N SER A 158 -25.05 -3.27 18.33
CA SER A 158 -26.35 -3.77 18.77
C SER A 158 -27.14 -4.48 17.67
N THR A 159 -26.85 -4.19 16.40
CA THR A 159 -27.53 -4.81 15.24
C THR A 159 -26.91 -6.15 14.80
N LEU A 160 -25.71 -6.47 15.28
CA LEU A 160 -24.97 -7.69 14.87
C LEU A 160 -25.74 -9.01 15.12
N PRO A 161 -26.44 -9.21 16.25
CA PRO A 161 -27.21 -10.45 16.46
C PRO A 161 -28.23 -10.75 15.37
N GLN A 162 -28.84 -9.70 14.81
CA GLN A 162 -29.85 -9.82 13.76
C GLN A 162 -29.23 -9.82 12.35
N ASN A 163 -28.09 -9.15 12.18
CA ASN A 163 -27.41 -8.99 10.90
C ASN A 163 -25.94 -9.49 10.96
N PRO A 164 -25.69 -10.77 11.30
CA PRO A 164 -24.33 -11.29 11.31
C PRO A 164 -23.79 -11.44 9.89
N ASP A 165 -22.46 -11.38 9.76
CA ASP A 165 -21.74 -11.67 8.51
C ASP A 165 -20.47 -12.47 8.81
N ILE A 166 -19.79 -12.91 7.76
CA ILE A 166 -18.63 -13.76 7.83
C ILE A 166 -17.40 -12.94 8.25
N VAL A 167 -16.85 -13.25 9.43
CA VAL A 167 -15.58 -12.67 9.94
C VAL A 167 -14.40 -13.61 9.67
N SER A 168 -14.63 -14.91 9.71
CA SER A 168 -13.65 -15.95 9.39
C SER A 168 -14.36 -17.18 8.82
N TYR A 169 -13.65 -17.93 7.97
CA TYR A 169 -14.21 -19.06 7.25
C TYR A 169 -13.13 -20.07 6.87
N SER A 170 -13.57 -21.27 6.52
CA SER A 170 -12.75 -22.31 5.92
C SER A 170 -13.30 -22.59 4.52
N LEU A 171 -12.41 -22.73 3.55
CA LEU A 171 -12.78 -22.99 2.17
C LEU A 171 -12.47 -24.44 1.81
N GLU A 172 -13.38 -25.05 1.06
CA GLU A 172 -13.13 -26.30 0.38
C GLU A 172 -13.27 -26.14 -1.13
N SER A 173 -12.52 -26.94 -1.88
CA SER A 173 -12.55 -26.86 -3.34
C SER A 173 -13.85 -27.46 -3.89
N LEU A 174 -14.41 -26.85 -4.94
CA LEU A 174 -15.71 -27.27 -5.49
C LEU A 174 -15.75 -28.75 -5.91
N HIS A 175 -14.62 -29.28 -6.38
CA HIS A 175 -14.51 -30.69 -6.77
C HIS A 175 -14.66 -31.67 -5.59
N GLU A 176 -14.49 -31.22 -4.35
CA GLU A 176 -14.70 -32.04 -3.15
C GLU A 176 -16.14 -32.47 -2.96
N LEU A 177 -17.10 -31.74 -3.53
CA LEU A 177 -18.53 -32.07 -3.50
C LEU A 177 -18.89 -33.28 -4.38
N LEU A 178 -17.99 -33.69 -5.28
CA LEU A 178 -18.21 -34.78 -6.22
C LEU A 178 -17.62 -36.10 -5.71
N PRO A 179 -18.19 -37.27 -6.05
CA PRO A 179 -17.62 -38.55 -5.64
C PRO A 179 -16.21 -38.76 -6.23
N THR A 180 -15.32 -39.35 -5.42
CA THR A 180 -13.87 -39.52 -5.70
C THR A 180 -13.56 -40.32 -6.97
N THR A 181 -14.47 -41.19 -7.39
CA THR A 181 -14.29 -42.10 -8.53
C THR A 181 -14.68 -41.47 -9.88
N THR A 182 -15.32 -40.30 -9.88
CA THR A 182 -15.89 -39.73 -11.10
C THR A 182 -14.84 -39.01 -11.96
N LYS A 183 -14.95 -39.14 -13.29
CA LYS A 183 -14.13 -38.36 -14.24
C LYS A 183 -14.37 -36.86 -14.08
N VAL A 184 -15.62 -36.46 -13.87
CA VAL A 184 -16.01 -35.05 -13.69
C VAL A 184 -15.28 -34.39 -12.52
N ARG A 185 -15.07 -35.09 -11.40
CA ARG A 185 -14.26 -34.59 -10.29
C ARG A 185 -12.81 -34.29 -10.70
N LYS A 186 -12.18 -35.20 -11.46
CA LYS A 186 -10.79 -35.03 -11.92
C LYS A 186 -10.68 -33.84 -12.87
N ASP A 187 -11.61 -33.73 -13.82
CA ASP A 187 -11.65 -32.64 -14.78
C ASP A 187 -11.87 -31.29 -14.08
N LEU A 188 -12.81 -31.22 -13.12
CA LEU A 188 -13.10 -30.01 -12.35
C LEU A 188 -11.91 -29.61 -11.45
N ARG A 189 -11.24 -30.57 -10.81
CA ARG A 189 -10.02 -30.32 -10.04
C ARG A 189 -8.95 -29.68 -10.92
N SER A 190 -8.71 -30.22 -12.11
CA SER A 190 -7.76 -29.66 -13.08
C SER A 190 -8.16 -28.25 -13.52
N ALA A 191 -9.42 -28.03 -13.89
CA ALA A 191 -9.91 -26.70 -14.30
C ALA A 191 -9.73 -25.63 -13.20
N ILE A 192 -10.02 -25.98 -11.93
CA ILE A 192 -9.80 -25.08 -10.79
C ILE A 192 -8.31 -24.79 -10.59
N SER A 193 -7.46 -25.81 -10.65
CA SER A 193 -6.01 -25.63 -10.57
C SER A 193 -5.49 -24.70 -11.67
N HIS A 194 -5.98 -24.86 -12.91
CA HIS A 194 -5.59 -24.03 -14.04
C HIS A 194 -6.02 -22.57 -13.82
N TYR A 195 -7.27 -22.34 -13.43
CA TYR A 195 -7.78 -21.00 -13.12
C TYR A 195 -6.94 -20.29 -12.06
N ILE A 196 -6.59 -20.99 -10.96
CA ILE A 196 -5.78 -20.40 -9.88
C ILE A 196 -4.37 -20.05 -10.39
N LEU A 197 -3.73 -20.96 -11.14
CA LEU A 197 -2.38 -20.76 -11.66
C LEU A 197 -2.32 -19.62 -12.69
N GLU A 198 -3.32 -19.51 -13.58
CA GLU A 198 -3.41 -18.41 -14.55
C GLU A 198 -3.56 -17.03 -13.90
N LYS A 199 -4.18 -16.95 -12.72
CA LYS A 199 -4.27 -15.72 -11.92
C LYS A 199 -3.09 -15.54 -10.96
N GLY A 200 -2.20 -16.53 -10.89
CA GLY A 200 -0.99 -16.49 -10.09
C GLY A 200 -0.04 -15.39 -10.53
N LEU A 201 0.75 -14.90 -9.58
CA LEU A 201 1.72 -13.82 -9.80
C LEU A 201 3.10 -14.30 -9.41
N LEU A 202 4.05 -14.12 -10.31
CA LEU A 202 5.45 -14.39 -10.11
C LEU A 202 6.17 -13.11 -9.65
N ARG A 203 6.97 -13.24 -8.60
CA ARG A 203 7.89 -12.19 -8.15
C ARG A 203 9.07 -12.09 -9.13
N ASN A 204 9.17 -10.97 -9.84
CA ASN A 204 10.24 -10.68 -10.78
C ASN A 204 11.01 -9.42 -10.34
N CYS A 205 12.28 -9.63 -10.00
CA CYS A 205 13.17 -8.62 -9.45
C CYS A 205 14.46 -8.51 -10.27
N THR A 206 14.33 -8.60 -11.59
CA THR A 206 15.46 -8.49 -12.53
C THR A 206 15.75 -7.04 -12.90
N ASP A 207 14.73 -6.18 -13.02
CA ASP A 207 14.84 -4.76 -13.41
C ASP A 207 15.86 -3.99 -12.53
N HIS A 208 16.76 -3.18 -13.08
CA HIS A 208 17.73 -2.46 -12.25
C HIS A 208 17.08 -1.51 -11.22
N CYS A 209 17.75 -1.33 -10.06
CA CYS A 209 17.34 -0.34 -9.07
C CYS A 209 17.39 1.07 -9.65
N LYS A 210 16.29 1.82 -9.54
CA LYS A 210 16.25 3.24 -9.94
C LYS A 210 17.04 4.14 -8.99
N ALA A 211 17.11 3.74 -7.72
CA ALA A 211 17.91 4.36 -6.67
C ALA A 211 18.48 3.25 -5.79
N GLY A 212 19.73 3.43 -5.36
CA GLY A 212 20.45 2.43 -4.56
C GLY A 212 20.87 1.19 -5.36
N ILE A 213 21.25 0.15 -4.64
CA ILE A 213 21.75 -1.12 -5.17
C ILE A 213 21.11 -2.30 -4.45
N ARG A 214 21.14 -3.48 -5.08
CA ARG A 214 20.72 -4.73 -4.45
C ARG A 214 21.83 -5.25 -3.56
N THR A 215 21.61 -5.24 -2.26
CA THR A 215 22.58 -5.78 -1.29
C THR A 215 22.07 -7.01 -0.56
N ASP A 216 20.76 -7.22 -0.51
CA ASP A 216 20.16 -8.36 0.17
C ASP A 216 20.07 -9.58 -0.76
N SER A 217 20.78 -10.65 -0.42
CA SER A 217 20.73 -11.92 -1.15
C SER A 217 19.47 -12.75 -0.84
N ARG A 218 18.79 -12.48 0.28
CA ARG A 218 17.54 -13.14 0.69
C ARG A 218 16.32 -12.48 0.06
N ASP A 219 16.40 -11.18 -0.22
CA ASP A 219 15.37 -10.46 -0.96
C ASP A 219 15.94 -9.63 -2.12
N PRO A 220 16.04 -10.20 -3.33
CA PRO A 220 16.62 -9.52 -4.49
C PRO A 220 15.78 -8.34 -4.99
N CYS A 221 14.58 -8.15 -4.44
CA CYS A 221 13.65 -7.09 -4.81
C CYS A 221 13.89 -5.80 -4.03
N VAL A 222 14.71 -5.84 -2.97
CA VAL A 222 14.98 -4.69 -2.12
C VAL A 222 16.21 -3.95 -2.64
N CYS A 223 15.99 -2.68 -2.99
CA CYS A 223 17.05 -1.74 -3.29
C CYS A 223 17.37 -0.94 -2.02
N GLN A 224 18.65 -0.88 -1.65
CA GLN A 224 19.12 -0.13 -0.49
C GLN A 224 20.13 0.93 -0.93
N CYS A 225 20.05 2.08 -0.27
CA CYS A 225 21.01 3.15 -0.44
C CYS A 225 22.02 3.11 0.69
N HIS A 226 23.30 3.24 0.34
CA HIS A 226 24.42 3.19 1.27
C HIS A 226 25.32 4.39 1.02
N ASN A 227 25.87 4.97 2.08
CA ASN A 227 26.89 6.02 2.03
C ASN A 227 26.48 7.30 1.28
N ASP A 228 25.18 7.63 1.21
CA ASP A 228 24.69 8.90 0.65
C ASP A 228 23.93 9.69 1.72
N PRO A 229 24.43 10.86 2.17
CA PRO A 229 23.78 11.62 3.23
C PRO A 229 22.45 12.26 2.80
N ALA A 230 22.14 12.29 1.49
CA ALA A 230 20.85 12.77 1.00
C ALA A 230 19.71 11.79 1.31
N VAL A 231 19.99 10.51 1.54
CA VAL A 231 18.95 9.47 1.69
C VAL A 231 19.23 8.53 2.86
N ASN A 232 18.17 7.91 3.37
CA ASN A 232 18.28 6.82 4.34
C ASN A 232 18.50 5.46 3.64
N GLN A 233 18.56 4.37 4.43
CA GLN A 233 18.78 3.01 3.93
C GLN A 233 17.69 2.56 2.93
N ASP A 234 16.46 3.05 3.08
CA ASP A 234 15.31 2.78 2.20
C ASP A 234 15.28 3.70 0.96
N CYS A 235 16.38 4.44 0.69
CA CYS A 235 16.48 5.40 -0.39
C CYS A 235 15.47 6.57 -0.32
N CYS A 236 14.96 6.86 0.87
CA CYS A 236 14.09 8.00 1.11
C CYS A 236 14.93 9.24 1.47
N PRO A 237 14.62 10.44 0.94
CA PRO A 237 15.32 11.65 1.30
C PRO A 237 15.31 11.90 2.81
N THR A 238 16.45 12.30 3.36
CA THR A 238 16.55 12.66 4.79
C THR A 238 15.82 13.97 5.10
N ARG A 239 15.75 14.88 4.12
CA ARG A 239 14.99 16.14 4.17
C ARG A 239 14.67 16.64 2.77
N LYS A 240 13.76 17.62 2.69
CA LYS A 240 13.49 18.38 1.45
C LYS A 240 14.73 19.19 1.07
N GLY A 241 14.92 19.47 -0.22
CA GLY A 241 16.04 20.27 -0.71
C GLY A 241 17.34 19.51 -0.97
N MET A 242 17.43 18.22 -0.58
CA MET A 242 18.64 17.43 -0.83
C MET A 242 18.86 17.18 -2.32
N ALA A 243 20.05 17.50 -2.82
CA ALA A 243 20.48 17.28 -4.20
C ALA A 243 22.00 17.08 -4.29
N ARG A 244 22.45 16.31 -5.28
CA ARG A 244 23.86 16.29 -5.65
C ARG A 244 24.18 17.51 -6.51
N VAL A 245 25.21 18.27 -6.14
CA VAL A 245 25.59 19.50 -6.85
C VAL A 245 26.99 19.37 -7.45
N ILE A 246 27.06 19.40 -8.78
CA ILE A 246 28.31 19.40 -9.53
C ILE A 246 28.45 20.73 -10.26
N ILE A 247 29.57 21.40 -10.05
CA ILE A 247 29.90 22.70 -10.62
C ILE A 247 31.03 22.50 -11.62
N THR A 248 30.96 23.13 -12.78
CA THR A 248 32.06 23.21 -13.73
C THR A 248 32.36 24.67 -14.04
N VAL A 249 33.52 25.14 -13.59
CA VAL A 249 34.07 26.44 -13.97
C VAL A 249 34.77 26.26 -15.31
N GLN A 250 34.16 26.75 -16.39
CA GLN A 250 34.60 26.41 -17.74
C GLN A 250 35.75 27.30 -18.19
N ARG A 251 35.46 28.59 -18.37
CA ARG A 251 36.39 29.59 -18.93
C ARG A 251 35.92 31.00 -18.59
N ALA A 252 36.78 31.98 -18.77
CA ALA A 252 36.41 33.38 -18.84
C ALA A 252 36.79 33.99 -20.19
N SER A 253 36.27 35.17 -20.48
CA SER A 253 36.58 35.91 -21.71
C SER A 253 36.58 37.40 -21.45
N GLY A 254 37.58 38.09 -22.02
CA GLY A 254 37.71 39.55 -21.91
C GLY A 254 37.98 40.04 -20.49
N LEU A 255 38.66 39.24 -19.65
CA LEU A 255 39.12 39.69 -18.34
C LEU A 255 40.18 40.79 -18.50
N TRP A 256 40.24 41.68 -17.51
CA TRP A 256 41.22 42.76 -17.45
C TRP A 256 41.48 43.15 -16.00
N GLY A 257 42.66 42.82 -15.50
CA GLY A 257 43.20 43.28 -14.22
C GLY A 257 44.55 43.97 -14.41
N ASP A 258 45.43 43.41 -15.23
CA ASP A 258 46.70 44.05 -15.59
C ASP A 258 46.60 45.17 -16.63
N HIS A 259 47.39 46.24 -16.42
CA HIS A 259 47.48 47.37 -17.37
C HIS A 259 48.50 47.16 -18.50
N THR A 260 49.52 46.32 -18.29
CA THR A 260 50.65 46.15 -19.22
C THR A 260 50.78 44.73 -19.76
N THR A 261 50.31 43.73 -19.02
CA THR A 261 50.25 42.31 -19.39
C THR A 261 48.80 41.85 -19.54
N GLY A 262 48.60 40.62 -20.00
CA GLY A 262 47.30 39.96 -19.85
C GLY A 262 47.11 39.48 -18.42
N THR A 263 45.85 39.33 -18.01
CA THR A 263 45.47 38.90 -16.66
C THR A 263 46.00 37.51 -16.27
N ASP A 264 46.42 37.38 -15.01
CA ASP A 264 46.85 36.18 -14.30
C ASP A 264 45.67 35.58 -13.51
N GLY A 265 44.64 35.14 -14.24
CA GLY A 265 43.32 34.85 -13.68
C GLY A 265 43.16 33.51 -12.94
N TYR A 266 42.45 33.52 -11.81
CA TYR A 266 41.93 32.32 -11.13
C TYR A 266 40.52 32.53 -10.55
N VAL A 267 39.84 31.43 -10.20
CA VAL A 267 38.46 31.44 -9.68
C VAL A 267 38.39 30.77 -8.31
N LYS A 268 37.74 31.43 -7.35
CA LYS A 268 37.30 30.86 -6.08
C LYS A 268 35.84 30.44 -6.20
N VAL A 269 35.56 29.19 -5.82
CA VAL A 269 34.21 28.66 -5.67
C VAL A 269 33.88 28.69 -4.19
N ILE A 270 32.86 29.47 -3.83
CA ILE A 270 32.44 29.68 -2.45
C ILE A 270 31.03 29.12 -2.29
N PHE A 271 30.86 28.15 -1.38
CA PHE A 271 29.58 27.55 -1.06
C PHE A 271 29.25 27.79 0.41
N ASN A 272 28.09 28.37 0.71
CA ASN A 272 27.67 28.73 2.06
C ASN A 272 28.74 29.52 2.84
N LYS A 273 29.40 30.48 2.17
CA LYS A 273 30.48 31.33 2.68
C LYS A 273 31.81 30.61 2.96
N LEU A 274 31.93 29.33 2.60
CA LEU A 274 33.18 28.58 2.66
C LEU A 274 33.79 28.46 1.28
N GLU A 275 35.07 28.79 1.12
CA GLU A 275 35.82 28.48 -0.09
C GLU A 275 36.01 26.96 -0.19
N VAL A 276 35.29 26.32 -1.12
CA VAL A 276 35.33 24.86 -1.31
C VAL A 276 36.34 24.43 -2.36
N ARG A 277 36.70 25.35 -3.27
CA ARG A 277 37.72 25.11 -4.29
C ARG A 277 38.29 26.41 -4.84
N ARG A 278 39.60 26.39 -5.12
CA ARG A 278 40.31 27.39 -5.93
C ARG A 278 40.82 26.73 -7.21
N SER A 279 40.69 27.41 -8.35
CA SER A 279 41.31 26.95 -9.60
C SER A 279 42.82 27.23 -9.62
N PRO A 280 43.58 26.56 -10.49
CA PRO A 280 44.92 27.03 -10.85
C PRO A 280 44.85 28.43 -11.48
N VAL A 281 45.95 29.17 -11.33
CA VAL A 281 46.18 30.45 -12.00
C VAL A 281 46.59 30.18 -13.45
N ILE A 282 46.01 30.93 -14.39
CA ILE A 282 46.41 30.92 -15.79
C ILE A 282 47.03 32.28 -16.08
N TYR A 283 48.35 32.29 -16.26
CA TYR A 283 49.12 33.51 -16.43
C TYR A 283 48.99 34.13 -17.83
N ASN A 284 49.03 35.45 -17.90
CA ASN A 284 49.12 36.31 -19.07
C ASN A 284 48.04 36.01 -20.12
N ASN A 285 46.78 35.88 -19.70
CA ASN A 285 45.68 35.46 -20.55
C ASN A 285 44.32 36.06 -20.16
N ASN A 286 43.81 36.97 -21.00
CA ASN A 286 42.50 37.60 -20.83
C ASN A 286 41.29 36.67 -21.15
N ASN A 287 41.54 35.46 -21.68
CA ASN A 287 40.51 34.46 -22.01
C ASN A 287 40.88 33.07 -21.46
N PRO A 288 41.05 32.93 -20.14
CA PRO A 288 41.54 31.70 -19.52
C PRO A 288 40.49 30.58 -19.59
N HIS A 289 40.95 29.33 -19.73
CA HIS A 289 40.08 28.14 -19.76
C HIS A 289 40.52 27.12 -18.70
N TRP A 290 39.82 27.06 -17.56
CA TRP A 290 40.18 26.17 -16.45
C TRP A 290 39.62 24.76 -16.62
N GLY A 291 38.38 24.62 -17.11
CA GLY A 291 37.69 23.31 -17.17
C GLY A 291 37.59 22.60 -15.81
N MET A 292 37.58 23.35 -14.71
CA MET A 292 37.63 22.80 -13.35
C MET A 292 36.26 22.29 -12.92
N VAL A 293 36.19 21.02 -12.52
CA VAL A 293 34.98 20.41 -11.95
C VAL A 293 35.08 20.35 -10.42
N VAL A 294 34.01 20.74 -9.74
CA VAL A 294 33.86 20.69 -8.29
C VAL A 294 32.59 19.93 -7.97
N ASP A 295 32.72 18.74 -7.39
CA ASP A 295 31.59 17.95 -6.91
C ASP A 295 31.42 18.22 -5.41
N LEU A 296 30.35 18.92 -5.04
CA LEU A 296 30.01 19.20 -3.65
C LEU A 296 29.37 17.98 -2.97
N GLY A 297 29.02 16.93 -3.72
CA GLY A 297 28.25 15.83 -3.21
C GLY A 297 26.82 16.25 -2.90
N SER A 298 26.23 15.60 -1.88
CA SER A 298 24.84 15.71 -1.49
C SER A 298 24.61 16.89 -0.51
N GLU A 299 23.97 17.95 -1.00
CA GLU A 299 23.77 19.21 -0.28
C GLU A 299 22.30 19.63 -0.24
N ASP A 300 21.92 20.43 0.75
CA ASP A 300 20.60 21.05 0.83
C ASP A 300 20.58 22.37 0.05
N ILE A 301 19.98 22.35 -1.15
CA ILE A 301 19.94 23.50 -2.04
C ILE A 301 18.80 24.48 -1.74
N SER A 302 17.92 24.18 -0.78
CA SER A 302 16.75 25.03 -0.50
C SER A 302 17.12 26.39 0.10
N SER A 303 18.26 26.46 0.77
CA SER A 303 18.80 27.66 1.42
C SER A 303 20.28 27.92 1.08
N ALA A 304 20.88 27.08 0.25
CA ALA A 304 22.29 27.18 -0.09
C ALA A 304 22.59 28.42 -0.95
N LYS A 305 23.80 28.95 -0.78
CA LYS A 305 24.33 30.06 -1.58
C LYS A 305 25.62 29.63 -2.25
N LEU A 306 25.63 29.68 -3.58
CA LEU A 306 26.82 29.53 -4.40
C LEU A 306 27.30 30.91 -4.84
N ARG A 307 28.60 31.15 -4.73
CA ARG A 307 29.27 32.37 -5.17
C ARG A 307 30.54 32.03 -5.92
N PHE A 308 30.76 32.70 -7.05
CA PHE A 308 32.04 32.69 -7.75
C PHE A 308 32.73 34.03 -7.55
N GLU A 309 34.03 33.99 -7.37
CA GLU A 309 34.89 35.19 -7.38
C GLU A 309 36.06 34.94 -8.33
N VAL A 310 36.30 35.88 -9.23
CA VAL A 310 37.42 35.84 -10.18
C VAL A 310 38.45 36.86 -9.74
N TRP A 311 39.70 36.43 -9.66
CA TRP A 311 40.81 37.20 -9.11
C TRP A 311 41.98 37.23 -10.10
N ASP A 312 42.75 38.32 -10.06
CA ASP A 312 44.07 38.46 -10.72
C ASP A 312 45.17 38.22 -9.69
N GLU A 313 46.17 37.40 -10.01
CA GLU A 313 47.30 37.10 -9.09
C GLU A 313 48.54 37.90 -9.48
N ASP A 314 48.83 38.99 -8.76
CA ASP A 314 50.03 39.80 -9.02
C ASP A 314 51.26 39.20 -8.32
N ASN A 315 51.20 39.11 -6.99
CA ASN A 315 52.34 38.74 -6.14
C ASN A 315 51.95 37.87 -4.94
N LYS A 316 50.75 37.25 -4.94
CA LYS A 316 50.18 36.38 -3.88
C LYS A 316 49.81 37.06 -2.56
N TRP A 317 50.14 38.34 -2.39
CA TRP A 317 49.84 39.14 -1.20
C TRP A 317 48.89 40.30 -1.49
N ASP A 318 48.68 40.60 -2.77
CA ASP A 318 47.85 41.68 -3.29
C ASP A 318 47.23 41.15 -4.59
N ASP A 319 46.18 40.34 -4.44
CA ASP A 319 45.43 39.79 -5.57
C ASP A 319 44.18 40.66 -5.77
N ASP A 320 43.89 41.06 -7.00
CA ASP A 320 42.78 41.96 -7.32
C ASP A 320 41.49 41.21 -7.64
N LEU A 321 40.36 41.63 -7.06
CA LEU A 321 39.05 41.06 -7.36
C LEU A 321 38.50 41.62 -8.68
N LEU A 322 38.51 40.79 -9.72
CA LEU A 322 38.00 41.13 -11.06
C LEU A 322 36.47 41.05 -11.18
N GLY A 323 35.82 40.35 -10.24
CA GLY A 323 34.36 40.32 -10.16
C GLY A 323 33.84 39.14 -9.33
N ALA A 324 32.56 39.24 -8.95
CA ALA A 324 31.87 38.17 -8.22
C ALA A 324 30.41 38.05 -8.65
N CYS A 325 29.85 36.85 -8.52
CA CYS A 325 28.43 36.60 -8.77
C CYS A 325 27.88 35.48 -7.89
N GLU A 326 26.58 35.52 -7.62
CA GLU A 326 25.87 34.55 -6.77
C GLU A 326 24.74 33.86 -7.55
N PRO A 327 25.04 32.82 -8.34
CA PRO A 327 24.02 32.13 -9.11
C PRO A 327 23.09 31.28 -8.24
N LEU A 328 21.84 31.18 -8.68
CA LEU A 328 20.85 30.32 -8.02
C LEU A 328 21.08 28.85 -8.38
N LEU A 329 21.12 27.99 -7.36
CA LEU A 329 21.10 26.55 -7.53
C LEU A 329 19.68 26.11 -7.86
N THR A 330 19.49 25.59 -9.08
CA THR A 330 18.21 25.08 -9.55
C THR A 330 18.39 23.69 -10.14
N ALA A 331 17.45 22.80 -9.86
CA ALA A 331 17.47 21.42 -10.33
C ALA A 331 17.58 21.34 -11.87
N GLY A 332 18.44 20.44 -12.35
CA GLY A 332 18.74 20.22 -13.76
C GLY A 332 20.16 20.61 -14.12
N VAL A 333 20.47 20.50 -15.42
CA VAL A 333 21.76 20.87 -15.99
C VAL A 333 21.63 22.20 -16.71
N LYS A 334 22.31 23.23 -16.21
CA LYS A 334 22.27 24.58 -16.79
C LYS A 334 23.67 25.13 -16.98
N ALA A 335 23.97 25.59 -18.19
CA ALA A 335 25.12 26.45 -18.45
C ALA A 335 24.66 27.91 -18.43
N ASP A 336 25.47 28.78 -17.84
CA ASP A 336 25.15 30.19 -17.69
C ASP A 336 26.44 31.02 -17.59
N LEU A 337 26.30 32.33 -17.46
CA LEU A 337 27.43 33.25 -17.36
C LEU A 337 27.25 34.27 -16.24
N CYS A 338 28.39 34.75 -15.74
CA CYS A 338 28.47 35.89 -14.85
C CYS A 338 29.24 37.02 -15.53
N ASN A 339 28.70 38.23 -15.50
CA ASN A 339 29.44 39.41 -15.93
C ASN A 339 30.42 39.80 -14.83
N MET A 340 31.68 39.98 -15.20
CA MET A 340 32.74 40.49 -14.33
C MET A 340 32.81 42.02 -14.47
N ASN A 341 33.71 42.68 -13.72
CA ASN A 341 33.96 44.12 -13.92
C ASN A 341 34.37 44.38 -15.39
N HIS A 342 35.20 43.49 -15.93
CA HIS A 342 35.53 43.40 -17.35
C HIS A 342 35.41 41.95 -17.82
N GLY A 343 34.63 41.73 -18.89
CA GLY A 343 34.45 40.41 -19.46
C GLY A 343 33.42 39.55 -18.74
N GLN A 344 33.51 38.23 -18.94
CA GLN A 344 32.51 37.25 -18.51
C GLN A 344 33.13 35.94 -18.04
N LEU A 345 32.58 35.35 -16.98
CA LEU A 345 32.86 34.00 -16.53
C LEU A 345 31.75 33.05 -17.01
N PHE A 346 32.12 31.93 -17.62
CA PHE A 346 31.21 30.88 -18.08
C PHE A 346 31.29 29.67 -17.15
N TYR A 347 30.14 29.18 -16.71
CA TYR A 347 30.05 28.05 -15.80
C TYR A 347 28.87 27.14 -16.16
N LYS A 348 28.92 25.91 -15.64
CA LYS A 348 27.85 24.93 -15.75
C LYS A 348 27.54 24.36 -14.37
N LEU A 349 26.25 24.27 -14.05
CA LEU A 349 25.72 23.63 -12.86
C LEU A 349 24.95 22.38 -13.27
N ASP A 350 25.20 21.27 -12.58
CA ASP A 350 24.46 20.02 -12.68
C ASP A 350 23.93 19.67 -11.29
N VAL A 351 22.63 19.88 -11.10
CA VAL A 351 21.95 19.74 -9.81
C VAL A 351 20.92 18.63 -9.91
N GLN A 352 21.18 17.52 -9.24
CA GLN A 352 20.35 16.31 -9.30
C GLN A 352 19.63 16.10 -7.98
N CYS A 353 18.31 16.31 -7.96
CA CYS A 353 17.52 16.08 -6.75
C CYS A 353 17.65 14.64 -6.24
N ALA A 354 17.65 14.46 -4.92
CA ALA A 354 17.58 13.16 -4.30
C ALA A 354 16.32 12.38 -4.76
N PRO A 355 16.33 11.03 -4.71
CA PRO A 355 15.18 10.21 -5.09
C PRO A 355 13.87 10.67 -4.45
N SER A 356 12.79 10.72 -5.22
CA SER A 356 11.48 11.20 -4.76
C SER A 356 11.36 12.70 -4.43
N LEU A 357 12.37 13.52 -4.76
CA LEU A 357 12.27 14.98 -4.77
C LEU A 357 12.24 15.54 -6.20
N SER A 358 11.66 16.72 -6.34
CA SER A 358 11.52 17.46 -7.59
C SER A 358 11.27 18.95 -7.32
N GLY A 359 10.97 19.71 -8.38
CA GLY A 359 10.85 21.17 -8.31
C GLY A 359 12.21 21.87 -8.43
N LYS A 360 12.18 23.19 -8.61
CA LYS A 360 13.40 23.99 -8.85
C LYS A 360 14.39 23.88 -7.69
N SER A 361 13.91 23.82 -6.46
CA SER A 361 14.72 23.73 -5.24
C SER A 361 14.73 22.33 -4.62
N CYS A 362 14.31 21.29 -5.35
CA CYS A 362 14.20 19.91 -4.85
C CYS A 362 13.33 19.77 -3.58
N THR A 363 12.30 20.60 -3.42
CA THR A 363 11.41 20.59 -2.25
C THR A 363 10.11 19.82 -2.45
N ASP A 364 9.75 19.53 -3.70
CA ASP A 364 8.45 18.99 -4.06
C ASP A 364 8.52 17.46 -4.11
N TYR A 365 7.54 16.79 -3.50
CA TYR A 365 7.48 15.33 -3.50
C TYR A 365 7.18 14.81 -4.91
N LYS A 366 8.00 13.86 -5.36
CA LYS A 366 7.79 13.11 -6.60
C LYS A 366 7.58 11.64 -6.28
N PRO A 367 6.37 11.08 -6.52
CA PRO A 367 6.15 9.65 -6.35
C PRO A 367 7.11 8.84 -7.23
N SER A 368 7.62 7.73 -6.69
CA SER A 368 8.35 6.75 -7.48
C SER A 368 7.38 6.07 -8.47
N PRO A 369 7.55 6.25 -9.80
CA PRO A 369 6.56 5.78 -10.75
C PRO A 369 6.55 4.25 -10.85
N MET A 370 5.36 3.67 -10.74
CA MET A 370 5.09 2.26 -11.07
C MET A 370 4.99 2.09 -12.59
N ASN A 371 5.39 0.94 -13.10
CA ASN A 371 5.28 0.63 -14.53
C ASN A 371 3.79 0.72 -14.95
N SER A 372 3.50 1.47 -16.02
CA SER A 372 2.14 1.73 -16.50
C SER A 372 1.44 0.46 -17.00
N SER A 373 2.18 -0.51 -17.54
CA SER A 373 1.63 -1.82 -17.92
C SER A 373 1.23 -2.64 -16.69
N LEU A 374 2.01 -2.55 -15.60
CA LEU A 374 1.72 -3.22 -14.33
C LEU A 374 0.60 -2.53 -13.55
N LYS A 375 0.36 -1.23 -13.76
CA LYS A 375 -0.75 -0.50 -13.10
C LYS A 375 -2.14 -1.09 -13.40
N LYS A 376 -2.30 -1.79 -14.52
CA LYS A 376 -3.55 -2.46 -14.92
C LYS A 376 -3.77 -3.81 -14.25
N PHE A 377 -2.70 -4.42 -13.75
CA PHE A 377 -2.75 -5.68 -13.01
C PHE A 377 -2.65 -5.32 -11.53
N TYR A 378 -3.51 -5.89 -10.68
CA TYR A 378 -3.63 -5.54 -9.26
C TYR A 378 -2.42 -6.00 -8.42
N VAL A 379 -1.22 -5.47 -8.72
CA VAL A 379 0.02 -6.09 -8.30
C VAL A 379 1.12 -5.07 -8.01
N SER A 380 1.89 -5.36 -6.97
CA SER A 380 3.11 -4.65 -6.60
C SER A 380 4.08 -4.47 -7.77
N ARG A 381 4.96 -3.48 -7.65
CA ARG A 381 6.01 -3.11 -8.63
C ARG A 381 6.84 -4.29 -9.14
N HIS A 382 6.93 -5.37 -8.37
CA HIS A 382 7.74 -6.56 -8.67
C HIS A 382 6.93 -7.82 -8.96
N ALA A 383 5.60 -7.74 -9.06
CA ALA A 383 4.76 -8.88 -9.36
C ALA A 383 4.33 -8.84 -10.83
N ARG A 384 4.45 -9.97 -11.52
CA ARG A 384 4.06 -10.13 -12.93
C ARG A 384 3.22 -11.40 -13.09
N PRO A 385 2.30 -11.48 -14.06
CA PRO A 385 1.63 -12.73 -14.39
C PRO A 385 2.65 -13.85 -14.66
N ILE A 386 2.32 -15.08 -14.29
CA ILE A 386 3.17 -16.24 -14.59
C ILE A 386 3.24 -16.39 -16.13
N PRO A 387 4.44 -16.44 -16.73
CA PRO A 387 4.60 -16.63 -18.17
C PRO A 387 3.95 -17.92 -18.69
N GLU A 388 3.42 -17.89 -19.92
CA GLU A 388 2.75 -19.04 -20.55
C GLU A 388 3.63 -20.29 -20.63
N ALA A 389 4.94 -20.12 -20.84
CA ALA A 389 5.90 -21.22 -20.86
C ALA A 389 5.96 -21.96 -19.51
N ILE A 390 6.00 -21.20 -18.41
CA ILE A 390 6.02 -21.76 -17.05
C ILE A 390 4.66 -22.40 -16.72
N LEU A 391 3.55 -21.77 -17.12
CA LEU A 391 2.21 -22.35 -16.96
C LEU A 391 2.08 -23.70 -17.71
N SER A 392 2.65 -23.79 -18.91
CA SER A 392 2.66 -25.02 -19.70
C SER A 392 3.48 -26.12 -19.04
N GLU A 393 4.63 -25.80 -18.45
CA GLU A 393 5.44 -26.74 -17.64
C GLU A 393 4.68 -27.23 -16.39
N MET A 394 3.81 -26.39 -15.82
CA MET A 394 2.92 -26.74 -14.71
C MET A 394 1.67 -27.54 -15.16
N GLY A 395 1.53 -27.82 -16.45
CA GLY A 395 0.42 -28.60 -17.01
C GLY A 395 -0.86 -27.78 -17.29
N VAL A 396 -0.78 -26.45 -17.27
CA VAL A 396 -1.91 -25.56 -17.55
C VAL A 396 -2.10 -25.40 -19.05
N PHE A 397 -3.31 -25.68 -19.55
CA PHE A 397 -3.66 -25.46 -20.95
C PHE A 397 -3.95 -23.98 -21.20
N VAL A 398 -2.97 -23.24 -21.72
CA VAL A 398 -3.15 -21.83 -22.07
C VAL A 398 -3.84 -21.75 -23.44
N ASP A 399 -5.16 -21.54 -23.43
CA ASP A 399 -5.93 -21.49 -24.67
C ASP A 399 -5.69 -20.14 -25.38
N LYS A 400 -5.00 -20.16 -26.53
CA LYS A 400 -4.62 -18.96 -27.31
C LYS A 400 -5.79 -18.12 -27.82
N SER A 401 -7.04 -18.56 -27.62
CA SER A 401 -8.26 -17.91 -28.07
C SER A 401 -8.73 -16.75 -27.18
N SER A 402 -8.17 -16.59 -25.97
CA SER A 402 -8.62 -15.59 -24.97
C SER A 402 -7.79 -14.30 -24.94
N SER A 403 -6.87 -14.09 -25.89
CA SER A 403 -6.19 -12.81 -26.08
C SER A 403 -7.20 -11.74 -26.50
N TRP A 404 -7.66 -10.95 -25.51
CA TRP A 404 -8.17 -9.58 -25.66
C TRP A 404 -9.03 -9.32 -26.90
N LYS A 405 -10.24 -9.89 -26.96
CA LYS A 405 -11.34 -9.17 -27.61
C LYS A 405 -11.83 -8.11 -26.64
N ASN A 406 -11.43 -6.86 -26.90
CA ASN A 406 -12.24 -5.69 -26.56
C ASN A 406 -13.65 -5.91 -27.11
N GLN A 407 -14.53 -6.46 -26.29
CA GLN A 407 -15.97 -6.33 -26.49
C GLN A 407 -16.42 -5.21 -25.58
N SER A 408 -16.25 -3.98 -26.08
CA SER A 408 -17.18 -2.90 -25.80
C SER A 408 -18.54 -3.32 -26.36
N VAL A 409 -19.29 -4.11 -25.60
CA VAL A 409 -20.73 -4.19 -25.79
C VAL A 409 -21.29 -2.97 -25.08
N ALA A 410 -21.68 -1.99 -25.89
CA ALA A 410 -22.59 -0.95 -25.45
C ALA A 410 -23.83 -1.66 -24.89
N ALA A 411 -24.06 -1.56 -23.58
CA ALA A 411 -25.33 -1.94 -22.99
C ALA A 411 -26.34 -0.86 -23.39
N GLU A 412 -27.16 -1.14 -24.39
CA GLU A 412 -28.44 -0.45 -24.54
C GLU A 412 -29.27 -0.72 -23.28
N SER A 413 -29.67 0.36 -22.62
CA SER A 413 -30.62 0.34 -21.50
C SER A 413 -31.95 -0.26 -21.96
N PRO A 414 -32.45 -1.33 -21.34
CA PRO A 414 -33.86 -1.65 -21.43
C PRO A 414 -34.62 -0.70 -20.50
N LYS A 415 -35.46 0.16 -21.10
CA LYS A 415 -36.55 0.83 -20.39
C LYS A 415 -37.48 -0.26 -19.84
N TYR A 416 -37.75 -0.23 -18.54
CA TYR A 416 -38.90 -0.90 -17.97
C TYR A 416 -39.78 0.12 -17.25
N ASP A 417 -41.04 0.14 -17.66
CA ASP A 417 -42.11 0.92 -17.09
C ASP A 417 -42.38 0.53 -15.63
N VAL A 418 -42.56 1.56 -14.81
CA VAL A 418 -42.99 1.45 -13.42
C VAL A 418 -44.49 1.15 -13.41
N ILE A 419 -44.88 -0.01 -12.89
CA ILE A 419 -46.24 -0.23 -12.38
C ILE A 419 -46.15 -0.21 -10.85
N LEU A 420 -46.74 0.85 -10.28
CA LEU A 420 -46.96 1.02 -8.85
C LEU A 420 -48.10 0.09 -8.40
N VAL A 421 -47.86 -0.66 -7.31
CA VAL A 421 -48.85 -0.96 -6.28
C VAL A 421 -48.21 -0.65 -4.94
#